data_AF-A0A9E3LPR1-F1
#
_entry.id   AF-A0A9E3LPR1-F1
#
_cell.length_a   1.000
_cell.length_b   1.000
_cell.length_c   1.000
_cell.angle_alpha   90.00
_cell.angle_beta   90.00
_cell.angle_gamma   90.00
#
_symmetry.space_group_name_H-M   'P 1'
#
loop_
_entity.id
_entity.type
_entity.pdbx_description
1 polymer ?
#
loop_
_entity_poly.entity_id
_entity_poly.type
_entity_poly.pdbx_seq_one_letter_code
_entity_poly.pdbx_strand_id
1 'polypeptide(L)' 'MYMLRTTFIPPDTEAWALAERFALFICRLRLAVGGAMEDNGPLRSVGARIWNRLTEAAERFALIAA' A
#
# COMPACT_ATOMS: atom_id res chain seq x y z
N MET A 1 -25.85 16.64 -3.38
CA MET A 1 -24.68 16.90 -2.50
C MET A 1 -24.60 15.72 -1.53
N TYR A 2 -23.82 14.69 -1.86
CA TYR A 2 -23.72 13.49 -1.02
C TYR A 2 -22.55 13.70 -0.04
N MET A 3 -22.85 13.77 1.26
CA MET A 3 -21.84 13.72 2.31
C MET A 3 -21.21 12.32 2.29
N LEU A 4 -19.92 12.24 1.92
CA LEU A 4 -19.10 11.08 2.23
C LEU A 4 -18.95 11.03 3.75
N ARG A 5 -19.74 10.17 4.40
CA ARG A 5 -19.53 9.79 5.79
C ARG A 5 -18.28 8.91 5.79
N THR A 6 -17.12 9.49 6.05
CA THR A 6 -15.93 8.71 6.39
C THR A 6 -16.24 8.01 7.71
N THR A 7 -16.54 6.71 7.64
CA THR A 7 -16.66 5.89 8.85
C THR A 7 -15.30 5.93 9.52
N PHE A 8 -15.24 6.57 10.69
CA PHE A 8 -14.06 6.46 11.54
C PHE A 8 -14.01 5.02 12.04
N ILE A 9 -13.00 4.28 11.62
CA ILE A 9 -12.79 2.92 12.07
C ILE A 9 -11.96 2.97 13.33
N PRO A 10 -12.47 2.42 14.45
CA PRO A 10 -11.69 2.31 15.65
C PRO A 10 -10.39 1.55 15.37
N PRO A 11 -9.25 2.02 15.91
CA PRO A 11 -7.94 1.38 15.72
C PRO A 11 -7.84 -0.06 16.27
N ASP A 12 -8.92 -0.55 16.87
CA ASP A 12 -9.08 -1.82 17.55
C ASP A 12 -9.89 -2.85 16.74
N THR A 13 -10.22 -2.53 15.48
CA THR A 13 -10.87 -3.47 14.56
C THR A 13 -9.87 -4.35 13.79
N GLU A 14 -10.32 -5.55 13.37
CA GLU A 14 -9.51 -6.45 12.52
C GLU A 14 -9.08 -5.78 11.20
N ALA A 15 -9.88 -4.85 10.69
CA ALA A 15 -9.56 -4.05 9.51
C ALA A 15 -8.33 -3.16 9.73
N TRP A 16 -8.16 -2.59 10.93
CA TRP A 16 -7.00 -1.78 11.28
C TRP A 16 -5.73 -2.62 11.43
N ALA A 17 -5.83 -3.77 12.12
CA ALA A 17 -4.73 -4.73 12.22
C ALA A 17 -4.28 -5.25 10.84
N LEU A 18 -5.22 -5.45 9.91
CA LEU A 18 -4.92 -5.87 8.55
C LEU A 18 -4.25 -4.74 7.74
N ALA A 19 -4.68 -3.48 7.91
CA ALA A 19 -4.04 -2.31 7.30
C ALA A 19 -2.59 -2.14 7.79
N GLU A 20 -2.32 -2.30 9.10
CA GLU A 20 -0.97 -2.24 9.66
C GLU A 20 -0.06 -3.33 9.08
N ARG A 21 -0.55 -4.57 9.01
CA ARG A 21 0.20 -5.70 8.41
C ARG A 21 0.49 -5.45 6.92
N PHE A 22 -0.46 -4.88 6.21
CA PHE A 22 -0.31 -4.54 4.79
C PHE A 22 0.73 -3.43 4.59
N ALA A 23 0.70 -2.38 5.40
CA ALA A 23 1.71 -1.32 5.37
C ALA A 23 3.13 -1.86 5.66
N LEU A 24 3.26 -2.73 6.67
CA LEU A 24 4.51 -3.42 7.00
C LEU A 24 5.03 -4.28 5.82
N PHE A 25 4.14 -5.00 5.14
CA PHE A 25 4.47 -5.79 3.96
C PHE A 25 5.03 -4.91 2.83
N ILE A 26 4.34 -3.82 2.51
CA ILE A 26 4.75 -2.86 1.46
C ILE A 26 6.13 -2.26 1.76
N CYS A 27 6.38 -1.85 3.02
CA CYS A 27 7.67 -1.34 3.45
C CYS A 27 8.81 -2.37 3.29
N ARG A 28 8.59 -3.61 3.72
CA ARG A 28 9.58 -4.70 3.58
C ARG A 28 9.84 -5.04 2.12
N LEU A 29 8.79 -5.08 1.29
CA LEU A 29 8.92 -5.32 -0.15
C LEU A 29 9.74 -4.22 -0.82
N ARG A 30 9.52 -2.95 -0.46
CA ARG A 30 10.33 -1.83 -0.97
C ARG A 30 11.80 -1.98 -0.60
N LEU A 31 12.11 -2.35 0.65
CA LEU A 31 13.48 -2.54 1.09
C LEU A 31 14.17 -3.71 0.38
N ALA A 32 13.47 -4.82 0.18
CA ALA A 32 14.01 -6.00 -0.51
C ALA A 32 14.28 -5.74 -2.00
N VAL A 33 13.44 -4.93 -2.64
CA VAL A 33 13.47 -4.73 -4.09
C VAL A 33 14.23 -3.45 -4.48
N GLY A 34 14.27 -2.44 -3.61
CA GLY A 34 14.89 -1.14 -3.86
C GLY A 34 16.37 -1.24 -4.22
N GLY A 35 17.14 -2.03 -3.49
CA GLY A 35 18.58 -2.21 -3.76
C GLY A 35 18.84 -2.85 -5.13
N ALA A 36 18.08 -3.88 -5.51
CA ALA A 36 18.26 -4.57 -6.80
C ALA A 36 17.83 -3.71 -8.01
N MET A 37 16.92 -2.76 -7.80
CA MET A 37 16.33 -1.94 -8.85
C MET A 37 17.05 -0.61 -9.10
N GLU A 38 17.77 -0.07 -8.12
CA GLU A 38 18.59 1.13 -8.31
C GLU A 38 19.81 0.87 -9.21
N ASP A 39 20.39 -0.33 -9.12
CA ASP A 39 21.57 -0.72 -9.91
C ASP A 39 21.25 -1.11 -11.36
N ASN A 40 19.97 -1.29 -11.71
CA ASN A 40 19.53 -1.79 -13.01
C ASN A 40 18.49 -0.85 -13.65
N GLY A 41 18.95 -0.01 -14.59
CA GLY A 41 18.11 0.97 -15.30
C GLY A 41 16.77 0.43 -15.85
N PRO A 42 16.73 -0.75 -16.51
CA PRO A 42 15.47 -1.35 -16.97
C PRO A 42 14.54 -1.75 -15.82
N LEU A 43 15.09 -2.31 -14.75
CA LEU A 43 14.34 -2.75 -13.57
C LEU A 43 13.78 -1.56 -12.78
N ARG A 44 14.43 -0.40 -12.82
CA ARG A 44 13.92 0.84 -12.22
C ARG A 44 12.53 1.22 -12.74
N SER A 45 12.30 1.08 -14.05
CA SER A 45 11.00 1.40 -14.68
C SER A 45 9.90 0.36 -14.37
N VAL A 46 10.29 -0.90 -14.18
CA VAL A 46 9.40 -2.00 -13.79
C VAL A 46 9.03 -1.85 -12.32
N GLY A 47 10.01 -1.53 -11.48
CA GLY A 47 9.84 -1.19 -10.06
C GLY A 47 8.86 -0.07 -9.83
N ALA A 48 9.00 1.04 -10.56
CA ALA A 48 8.07 2.16 -10.48
C ALA A 48 6.62 1.74 -10.82
N ARG A 49 6.43 0.89 -11.84
CA ARG A 49 5.10 0.38 -12.21
C ARG A 49 4.52 -0.57 -11.16
N ILE A 50 5.34 -1.49 -10.63
CA ILE A 50 4.93 -2.39 -9.55
C ILE A 50 4.55 -1.57 -8.32
N TRP A 51 5.33 -0.55 -7.98
CA TRP A 51 5.06 0.34 -6.87
C TRP A 51 3.72 1.08 -7.04
N ASN A 52 3.46 1.66 -8.20
CA ASN A 52 2.18 2.32 -8.47
C ASN A 52 1.00 1.36 -8.31
N ARG A 53 1.10 0.12 -8.79
CA ARG A 53 0.04 -0.90 -8.62
C ARG A 53 -0.17 -1.29 -7.16
N LEU A 54 0.90 -1.37 -6.38
CA LEU A 54 0.83 -1.67 -4.96
C LEU A 54 0.19 -0.53 -4.18
N THR A 55 0.48 0.73 -4.52
CA THR A 55 -0.18 1.91 -3.96
C THR A 55 -1.68 1.92 -4.31
N GLU A 56 -2.05 1.67 -5.57
CA GLU A 56 -3.46 1.54 -5.98
C GLU A 56 -4.18 0.43 -5.19
N ALA A 57 -3.51 -0.71 -4.97
CA ALA A 57 -4.05 -1.81 -4.17
C ALA A 57 -4.22 -1.41 -2.70
N ALA A 58 -3.25 -0.66 -2.14
CA ALA A 58 -3.31 -0.12 -0.79
C ALA A 58 -4.51 0.81 -0.59
N GLU A 59 -4.71 1.75 -1.52
CA GLU A 59 -5.82 2.71 -1.50
C GLU A 59 -7.17 2.00 -1.59
N ARG A 60 -7.30 1.01 -2.48
CA ARG A 60 -8.52 0.18 -2.57
C ARG A 60 -8.76 -0.63 -1.31
N PHE A 61 -7.70 -1.15 -0.69
CA PHE A 61 -7.81 -1.88 0.55
C PHE A 61 -8.26 -0.97 1.70
N ALA A 62 -7.71 0.25 1.78
CA ALA A 62 -8.13 1.25 2.76
C ALA A 62 -9.60 1.66 2.59
N LEU A 63 -10.11 1.72 1.36
CA LEU A 63 -11.53 1.98 1.07
C LEU A 63 -12.46 0.82 1.45
N ILE A 64 -11.98 -0.43 1.44
CA ILE A 64 -12.75 -1.60 1.91
C ILE A 64 -12.71 -1.69 3.43
N ALA A 65 -11.57 -1.28 4.01
CA ALA A 65 -11.42 -1.21 5.44
C ALA A 65 -12.42 -0.20 6.01
N ALA A 66 -12.40 1.07 5.53
CA ALA A 66 -13.22 2.24 5.91
C ALA A 66 -14.75 2.09 5.78
#